data_AF-A0A837DVM1-F1
#
_entry.id   AF-A0A837DVM1-F1
#
_cell.length_a   1.000
_cell.length_b   1.000
_cell.length_c   1.000
_cell.angle_alpha   90.00
_cell.angle_beta   90.00
_cell.angle_gamma   90.00
#
_symmetry.space_group_name_H-M   'P 1'
#
loop_
_entity.id
_entity.type
_entity.pdbx_description
1 polymer ?
#
loop_
_entity_poly.entity_id
_entity_poly.type
_entity_poly.pdbx_seq_one_letter_code
_entity_poly.pdbx_strand_id
1 'polypeptide(L)' 'MKVEVLPYHTMGVHKYHEMGIPYRLEGVEPPTQDRVENAERLLHTKDYEGYLTWKPGMKTD' A
#
# COMPACT_ATOMS: atom_id res chain seq x y z
N MET A 1 7.65 4.48 13.60
CA MET A 1 6.76 3.54 12.87
C MET A 1 6.07 4.30 11.75
N LYS A 2 5.79 3.65 10.62
CA LYS A 2 5.10 4.25 9.46
C LYS A 2 3.96 3.32 9.05
N VAL A 3 2.82 3.90 8.69
CA VAL A 3 1.65 3.18 8.15
C VAL A 3 1.28 3.81 6.82
N GLU A 4 1.13 3.01 5.77
CA GLU A 4 0.79 3.46 4.41
C GLU A 4 -0.32 2.59 3.81
N VAL A 5 -1.23 3.21 3.05
CA VAL A 5 -2.23 2.51 2.25
C VAL A 5 -1.68 2.36 0.83
N LEU A 6 -1.38 1.12 0.43
CA LEU A 6 -0.95 0.82 -0.92
C LEU A 6 -2.13 0.29 -1.73
N PRO A 7 -2.64 1.04 -2.74
CA PRO A 7 -3.73 0.56 -3.57
C PRO A 7 -3.28 -0.64 -4.41
N TYR A 8 -4.21 -1.56 -4.63
CA TYR A 8 -4.01 -2.65 -5.58
C TYR A 8 -3.70 -2.09 -6.98
N HIS A 9 -2.87 -2.81 -7.74
CA HIS A 9 -2.53 -2.50 -9.12
C HIS A 9 -2.54 -3.75 -10.00
N THR A 10 -2.80 -3.59 -11.29
CA THR A 10 -2.82 -4.69 -12.27
C THR A 10 -1.45 -4.96 -12.91
N MET A 11 -0.40 -4.21 -12.54
CA MET A 11 0.95 -4.47 -13.04
C MET A 11 1.39 -5.90 -12.69
N GLY A 12 1.76 -6.68 -13.70
CA GLY A 12 2.21 -8.06 -13.56
C GLY A 12 1.17 -9.14 -13.89
N VAL A 13 -0.10 -8.77 -14.09
CA VAL A 13 -1.16 -9.71 -14.52
C VAL A 13 -0.78 -10.41 -15.83
N HIS A 14 -0.20 -9.68 -16.80
CA HIS A 14 0.28 -10.26 -18.06
C HIS A 14 1.27 -11.42 -17.88
N LYS A 15 2.14 -11.38 -16.86
CA LYS A 15 3.12 -12.45 -16.59
C LYS A 15 2.44 -13.75 -16.20
N TYR A 16 1.34 -13.67 -15.46
CA TYR A 16 0.54 -14.85 -15.10
C TYR A 16 -0.05 -15.50 -16.36
N HIS A 17 -0.58 -14.69 -17.28
CA HIS A 17 -1.09 -15.18 -18.56
C HIS A 17 0.01 -15.83 -19.41
N GLU A 18 1.20 -15.23 -19.49
CA GLU A 18 2.36 -15.79 -20.22
C GLU A 18 2.82 -17.13 -19.64
N MET A 19 2.75 -17.28 -18.32
CA MET A 19 3.10 -18.53 -17.62
C MET A 19 1.99 -19.58 -17.66
N GLY A 20 0.81 -19.27 -18.23
CA GLY A 20 -0.36 -20.16 -18.22
C GLY A 20 -0.93 -20.40 -16.82
N ILE A 21 -0.68 -19.50 -15.86
CA ILE A 21 -1.12 -19.61 -14.47
C ILE A 21 -2.40 -18.79 -14.28
N PRO A 22 -3.51 -19.36 -13.76
CA PRO A 22 -4.71 -18.60 -13.46
C PRO A 22 -4.46 -17.47 -12.45
N TYR A 23 -4.79 -16.24 -12.81
CA TYR A 23 -4.71 -15.09 -11.91
C TYR A 23 -6.00 -14.96 -11.10
N ARG A 24 -5.87 -14.90 -9.77
CA ARG A 24 -7.04 -14.98 -8.86
C ARG A 24 -7.89 -13.71 -8.79
N LEU A 25 -7.31 -12.57 -9.16
CA LEU A 25 -7.98 -11.27 -9.12
C LEU A 25 -8.31 -10.77 -10.53
N GLU A 26 -8.55 -11.70 -11.46
CA GLU A 26 -8.94 -11.37 -12.83
C GLU A 26 -10.19 -10.47 -12.84
N GLY A 27 -10.15 -9.38 -13.59
CA GLY A 27 -11.25 -8.41 -13.68
C GLY A 27 -11.46 -7.52 -12.44
N VAL A 28 -10.59 -7.61 -11.42
CA VAL A 28 -10.63 -6.68 -10.28
C VAL A 28 -9.88 -5.41 -10.65
N GLU A 29 -10.57 -4.27 -10.55
CA GLU A 29 -9.99 -2.96 -10.82
C GLU A 29 -9.28 -2.38 -9.59
N PRO A 30 -8.24 -1.55 -9.77
CA PRO A 30 -7.68 -0.73 -8.70
C PRO A 30 -8.74 0.11 -7.97
N PRO A 31 -8.59 0.34 -6.66
CA PRO A 31 -9.51 1.22 -5.93
C PRO A 31 -9.42 2.66 -6.46
N THR A 32 -10.52 3.40 -6.37
CA THR A 32 -10.52 4.83 -6.68
C THR A 32 -9.72 5.62 -5.63
N GLN A 33 -9.28 6.82 -6.00
CA GLN A 33 -8.59 7.74 -5.09
C GLN A 33 -9.40 8.00 -3.82
N ASP A 34 -10.70 8.30 -3.93
CA ASP A 34 -11.61 8.51 -2.79
C ASP A 34 -11.65 7.30 -1.83
N ARG A 35 -11.53 6.08 -2.36
CA ARG A 35 -11.49 4.86 -1.53
C ARG A 35 -10.17 4.74 -0.77
N VAL A 36 -9.05 5.15 -1.38
CA VAL A 36 -7.73 5.22 -0.74
C VAL A 36 -7.76 6.26 0.38
N GLU A 37 -8.22 7.48 0.10
CA GLU A 37 -8.32 8.57 1.08
C GLU A 37 -9.25 8.22 2.24
N ASN A 38 -10.37 7.55 1.96
CA ASN A 38 -11.24 7.04 3.01
C ASN A 38 -10.52 6.02 3.92
N ALA A 39 -9.71 5.12 3.35
CA ALA A 39 -8.95 4.15 4.13
C ALA A 39 -7.85 4.83 4.98
N GLU A 40 -7.13 5.79 4.41
CA GLU A 40 -6.12 6.57 5.14
C GLU A 40 -6.72 7.30 6.35
N ARG A 41 -7.91 7.91 6.17
CA ARG A 41 -8.64 8.57 7.25
C ARG A 41 -9.06 7.60 8.36
N LEU A 42 -9.57 6.41 8.00
CA LEU A 42 -10.00 5.41 8.99
C LEU A 42 -8.83 4.78 9.74
N LEU A 43 -7.67 4.65 9.09
CA LEU A 43 -6.46 4.08 9.67
C LEU A 43 -5.56 5.13 10.33
N HIS A 44 -5.94 6.41 10.27
CA HIS A 44 -5.21 7.52 10.86
C HIS A 44 -3.73 7.56 10.42
N THR A 45 -3.46 7.36 9.13
CA THR A 45 -2.07 7.23 8.62
C THR A 45 -1.19 8.43 8.98
N LYS A 46 -1.77 9.63 9.06
CA LYS A 46 -1.12 10.88 9.46
C LYS A 46 -0.66 10.92 10.92
N ASP A 47 -1.20 10.08 11.79
CA ASP A 47 -0.79 10.05 13.20
C ASP A 47 0.59 9.38 13.38
N TYR A 48 1.08 8.68 12.35
CA TYR A 48 2.31 7.90 12.37
C TYR A 48 3.48 8.63 11.71
N GLU A 49 3.78 9.86 12.13
CA GLU A 49 4.87 10.68 11.56
C GLU A 49 6.22 10.53 12.28
N GLY A 50 6.28 9.79 13.39
CA GLY A 50 7.53 9.63 14.17
C GLY A 50 8.69 8.97 13.41
N TYR A 51 8.45 8.39 12.23
CA TYR A 51 9.52 7.91 11.35
C TYR A 51 10.27 9.05 10.63
N LEU A 52 9.67 10.23 10.48
CA LEU A 52 10.27 11.37 9.76
C LEU A 52 11.49 11.94 10.50
N THR A 53 11.46 11.91 11.83
CA THR A 53 12.55 12.40 12.67
C THR A 53 13.50 11.30 13.12
N TRP A 54 13.15 10.03 12.85
CA TRP A 54 13.96 8.88 13.23
C TRP A 54 15.24 8.81 12.41
N LYS A 55 16.38 8.63 13.09
CA LYS A 55 17.67 8.35 12.47
C LYS A 55 18.28 7.07 13.06
N PRO A 56 18.88 6.20 12.22
CA PRO A 56 19.65 5.08 12.72
C PRO A 56 20.77 5.56 13.67
N GLY A 57 20.86 4.96 14.86
CA GLY A 57 21.92 5.25 15.84
C GLY A 57 21.66 6.41 16.82
N MET A 58 20.50 7.07 16.77
CA MET A 58 20.08 7.98 17.84
C MET A 58 19.83 7.18 19.13
N LYS A 59 20.47 7.59 20.24
CA LYS A 59 20.12 7.07 21.56
C LYS A 59 18.78 7.66 21.97
N THR A 60 17.85 6.80 22.36
CA THR A 60 16.65 7.19 23.09
C THR A 60 17.02 7.17 24.57
N ASP A 61 17.07 8.35 25.17
CA ASP A 61 17.30 8.50 26.62
C ASP A 61 16.16 7.87 27.44
#